data_AF-A0A2R6KAU5-F1
#
_entry.id   AF-A0A2R6KAU5-F1
#
_cell.length_a   1.000
_cell.length_b   1.000
_cell.length_c   1.000
_cell.angle_alpha   90.00
_cell.angle_beta   90.00
_cell.angle_gamma   90.00
#
_symmetry.space_group_name_H-M   'P 1'
#
loop_
_entity.id
_entity.type
_entity.pdbx_description
1 polymer ?
#
loop_
_entity_poly.entity_id
_entity_poly.type
_entity_poly.pdbx_seq_one_letter_code
_entity_poly.pdbx_strand_id
1 'polypeptide(L)'
;MTDNDSRDRGILTPADRAFLRGEAAHESDQSAYDARYRIRKRLRDAAFDLALLFEHMEPRDRDRVFADEALDDPLVDALAFFYLGVGAGDRSRKATFLEAIYRAERRRADGECHVSATFEVERSAAAVDGALAKIADGAYQELSAEELRAFAHYCGERGDVLDDLR
;
A
#
# COMPACT_ATOMS: atom_id res chain seq x y z
N MET A 1 -7.33 15.91 2.01
CA MET A 1 -8.01 14.90 2.87
C MET A 1 -9.50 14.98 2.62
N THR A 2 -9.99 14.14 1.71
CA THR A 2 -11.42 14.00 1.46
C THR A 2 -12.08 13.42 2.71
N ASP A 3 -13.21 13.98 3.12
CA ASP A 3 -13.97 13.65 4.32
C ASP A 3 -14.51 12.21 4.27
N ASN A 4 -13.64 11.26 4.58
CA ASN A 4 -13.91 9.83 4.60
C ASN A 4 -14.58 9.38 5.92
N ASP A 5 -15.09 10.33 6.70
CA ASP A 5 -15.74 10.06 7.99
C ASP A 5 -17.23 9.76 7.84
N SER A 6 -17.82 10.23 6.73
CA SER A 6 -19.23 10.00 6.37
C SER A 6 -19.50 8.66 5.68
N ARG A 7 -18.48 7.88 5.30
CA ARG A 7 -18.70 6.60 4.61
C ARG A 7 -19.22 5.52 5.56
N ASP A 8 -20.08 4.66 5.01
CA ASP A 8 -20.58 3.48 5.70
C ASP A 8 -19.45 2.50 6.07
N ARG A 9 -19.77 1.42 6.78
CA ARG A 9 -18.81 0.42 7.23
C ARG A 9 -18.18 -0.30 6.03
N GLY A 10 -16.85 -0.33 6.03
CA GLY A 10 -16.08 -1.32 5.28
C GLY A 10 -15.62 -2.41 6.25
N ILE A 11 -14.33 -2.76 6.18
CA ILE A 11 -13.68 -3.61 7.19
C ILE A 11 -13.81 -2.98 8.59
N LEU A 12 -13.52 -1.68 8.68
CA LEU A 12 -13.57 -0.91 9.92
C LEU A 12 -14.94 -0.26 10.11
N THR A 13 -15.46 -0.35 11.34
CA THR A 13 -16.60 0.44 11.79
C THR A 13 -16.18 1.90 12.06
N PRO A 14 -17.12 2.85 12.16
CA PRO A 14 -16.80 4.23 12.56
C PRO A 14 -16.01 4.30 13.89
N ALA A 15 -16.40 3.49 14.89
CA ALA A 15 -15.70 3.42 16.17
C ALA A 15 -14.26 2.88 16.04
N ASP A 16 -14.04 1.89 15.16
CA ASP A 16 -12.69 1.37 14.91
C ASP A 16 -11.79 2.44 14.25
N ARG A 17 -12.35 3.29 13.36
CA ARG A 17 -11.62 4.40 12.73
C ARG A 17 -11.25 5.48 13.74
N ALA A 18 -12.23 5.93 14.54
CA ALA A 18 -12.00 6.90 15.61
C ALA A 18 -10.93 6.41 16.59
N PHE A 19 -10.94 5.11 16.93
CA PHE A 19 -9.88 4.50 17.72
C PHE A 19 -8.50 4.60 17.06
N LEU A 20 -8.37 4.18 15.80
CA LEU A 20 -7.07 4.17 15.10
C LEU A 20 -6.49 5.58 14.89
N ARG A 21 -7.36 6.60 14.77
CA ARG A 21 -6.95 8.02 14.67
C ARG A 21 -6.65 8.65 16.03
N GLY A 22 -6.93 7.97 17.13
CA GLY A 22 -6.77 8.52 18.49
C GLY A 22 -7.86 9.51 18.89
N GLU A 23 -8.99 9.54 18.17
CA GLU A 23 -10.14 10.42 18.42
C GLU A 23 -11.06 9.88 19.52
N ALA A 24 -10.98 8.58 19.81
CA ALA A 24 -11.71 7.94 20.90
C ALA A 24 -10.85 7.81 22.15
N ALA A 25 -11.27 8.43 23.26
CA ALA A 25 -10.68 8.19 24.57
C ALA A 25 -11.17 6.83 25.09
N HIS A 26 -10.24 5.96 25.49
CA HIS A 26 -10.59 4.69 26.12
C HIS A 26 -10.72 4.85 27.63
N GLU A 27 -11.78 4.26 28.18
CA GLU A 27 -12.01 4.22 29.63
C GLU A 27 -10.99 3.33 30.37
N SER A 28 -10.27 2.45 29.65
CA SER A 28 -9.22 1.58 30.22
C SER A 28 -8.31 0.96 29.15
N ASP A 29 -7.15 0.47 29.58
CA ASP A 29 -6.22 -0.31 28.74
C ASP A 29 -6.87 -1.57 28.16
N GLN A 30 -7.79 -2.19 28.90
CA GLN A 30 -8.54 -3.37 28.44
C GLN A 30 -9.43 -3.02 27.24
N SER A 31 -10.10 -1.87 27.27
CA SER A 31 -10.93 -1.38 26.16
C SER A 31 -10.09 -1.18 24.88
N ALA A 32 -8.89 -0.61 25.02
CA ALA A 32 -7.97 -0.44 23.90
C ALA A 32 -7.44 -1.79 23.36
N TYR A 33 -7.15 -2.75 24.25
CA TYR A 33 -6.74 -4.09 23.85
C TYR A 33 -7.84 -4.80 23.04
N ASP A 34 -9.07 -4.75 23.52
CA ASP A 34 -10.23 -5.38 22.88
C ASP A 34 -10.51 -4.75 21.50
N ALA A 35 -10.39 -3.42 21.38
CA ALA A 35 -10.49 -2.71 20.11
C ALA A 35 -9.44 -3.20 19.11
N ARG A 36 -8.17 -3.28 19.51
CA ARG A 36 -7.08 -3.82 18.65
C ARG A 36 -7.34 -5.26 18.24
N TYR A 37 -7.79 -6.10 19.18
CA TYR A 37 -8.12 -7.50 18.89
C TYR A 37 -9.23 -7.60 17.83
N ARG A 38 -10.32 -6.84 18.01
CA ARG A 38 -11.45 -6.82 17.09
C ARG A 38 -11.05 -6.37 15.68
N ILE A 39 -10.23 -5.32 15.57
CA ILE A 39 -9.72 -4.82 14.29
C ILE A 39 -8.88 -5.88 13.58
N ARG A 40 -7.93 -6.52 14.30
CA ARG A 40 -7.12 -7.61 13.72
C ARG A 40 -7.98 -8.77 13.23
N LYS A 41 -9.03 -9.13 13.99
CA LYS A 41 -9.95 -10.19 13.59
C LYS A 41 -10.71 -9.82 12.31
N ARG A 42 -11.33 -8.64 12.26
CA ARG A 42 -12.05 -8.14 11.07
C ARG A 42 -11.15 -8.08 9.84
N LEU A 43 -9.91 -7.64 10.00
CA LEU A 43 -8.96 -7.56 8.89
C LEU A 43 -8.58 -8.96 8.36
N ARG A 44 -8.40 -9.93 9.25
CA ARG A 44 -8.18 -11.33 8.85
C ARG A 44 -9.38 -11.88 8.10
N ASP A 45 -10.58 -11.65 8.63
CA ASP A 45 -11.81 -12.14 8.00
C ASP A 45 -12.02 -11.49 6.62
N ALA A 46 -11.76 -10.18 6.50
CA ALA A 46 -11.82 -9.46 5.23
C ALA A 46 -10.82 -9.98 4.18
N ALA A 47 -9.67 -10.53 4.58
CA ALA A 47 -8.74 -11.15 3.63
C ALA A 47 -9.35 -12.42 2.98
N PHE A 48 -10.20 -13.16 3.70
CA PHE A 48 -10.95 -14.27 3.12
C PHE A 48 -12.08 -13.78 2.22
N ASP A 49 -12.75 -12.68 2.60
CA ASP A 49 -13.77 -12.06 1.75
C ASP A 49 -13.17 -11.56 0.43
N LEU A 50 -11.96 -10.98 0.45
CA LEU A 50 -11.24 -10.57 -0.77
C LEU A 50 -10.95 -11.76 -1.70
N ALA A 51 -10.65 -12.94 -1.15
CA ALA A 51 -10.49 -14.16 -1.95
C ALA A 51 -11.81 -14.57 -2.62
N LEU A 52 -12.93 -14.53 -1.89
CA LEU A 52 -14.25 -14.80 -2.45
C LEU A 52 -14.62 -13.80 -3.56
N LEU A 53 -14.36 -12.51 -3.34
CA LEU A 53 -14.58 -11.46 -4.34
C LEU A 53 -13.70 -11.70 -5.58
N PHE A 54 -12.42 -12.04 -5.40
CA PHE A 54 -11.54 -12.36 -6.52
C PHE A 54 -12.07 -13.53 -7.37
N GLU A 55 -12.58 -14.57 -6.72
CA GLU A 55 -13.06 -15.78 -7.40
C GLU A 55 -14.42 -15.60 -8.08
N HIS A 56 -15.35 -14.89 -7.43
CA HIS A 56 -16.77 -14.91 -7.80
C HIS A 56 -17.34 -13.57 -8.26
N MET A 57 -16.69 -12.44 -7.99
CA MET A 57 -17.18 -11.14 -8.44
C MET A 57 -17.13 -11.05 -9.96
N GLU A 58 -18.22 -10.59 -10.57
CA GLU A 58 -18.28 -10.35 -12.01
C GLU A 58 -17.31 -9.21 -12.40
N PRO A 59 -16.62 -9.31 -13.55
CA PRO A 59 -15.68 -8.28 -14.00
C PRO A 59 -16.29 -6.88 -14.05
N ARG A 60 -17.53 -6.75 -14.51
CA ARG A 60 -18.23 -5.45 -14.60
C ARG A 60 -18.39 -4.75 -13.25
N ASP A 61 -18.66 -5.52 -12.20
CA ASP A 61 -18.90 -4.98 -10.86
C ASP A 61 -17.58 -4.63 -10.20
N ARG A 62 -16.54 -5.44 -10.44
CA ARG A 62 -15.16 -5.11 -10.07
C ARG A 62 -14.74 -3.79 -10.70
N ASP A 63 -14.91 -3.66 -12.02
CA ASP A 63 -14.49 -2.45 -12.75
C ASP A 63 -15.23 -1.20 -12.25
N ARG A 64 -16.51 -1.32 -11.82
CA ARG A 64 -17.25 -0.22 -11.20
C ARG A 64 -16.68 0.23 -9.86
N VAL A 65 -16.16 -0.69 -9.05
CA VAL A 65 -15.52 -0.33 -7.77
C VAL A 65 -14.23 0.43 -8.01
N PHE A 66 -13.42 0.00 -8.97
CA PHE A 66 -12.11 0.59 -9.26
C PHE A 66 -12.13 1.77 -10.24
N ALA A 67 -13.32 2.23 -10.68
CA ALA A 67 -13.45 3.39 -11.57
C ALA A 67 -13.39 4.74 -10.83
N ASP A 68 -13.36 4.73 -9.50
CA ASP A 68 -13.31 5.93 -8.66
C ASP A 68 -11.85 6.33 -8.39
N GLU A 69 -11.40 7.44 -8.99
CA GLU A 69 -10.05 8.01 -8.81
C GLU A 69 -9.74 8.35 -7.35
N ALA A 70 -10.77 8.56 -6.49
CA ALA A 70 -10.57 8.78 -5.06
C ALA A 70 -9.96 7.55 -4.34
N LEU A 71 -9.87 6.40 -5.02
CA LEU A 71 -9.25 5.18 -4.51
C LEU A 71 -7.74 5.09 -4.78
N ASP A 72 -7.15 5.96 -5.61
CA ASP A 72 -5.74 5.84 -5.99
C ASP A 72 -4.79 5.77 -4.78
N ASP A 73 -4.82 6.80 -3.92
CA ASP A 73 -3.99 6.81 -2.70
C ASP A 73 -4.37 5.67 -1.72
N PRO A 74 -5.66 5.44 -1.37
CA PRO A 74 -6.04 4.31 -0.52
C PRO A 74 -5.62 2.93 -1.04
N LEU A 75 -5.58 2.72 -2.35
CA LEU A 75 -5.14 1.46 -2.95
C LEU A 75 -3.63 1.29 -2.83
N VAL A 76 -2.87 2.36 -3.04
CA VAL A 76 -1.41 2.36 -2.80
C VAL A 76 -1.13 2.03 -1.34
N ASP A 77 -1.82 2.69 -0.40
CA ASP A 77 -1.68 2.43 1.04
C ASP A 77 -2.07 1.00 1.42
N ALA A 78 -3.13 0.45 0.81
CA ALA A 78 -3.55 -0.93 1.03
C ALA A 78 -2.51 -1.95 0.54
N LEU A 79 -1.94 -1.73 -0.65
CA LEU A 79 -0.89 -2.58 -1.20
C LEU A 79 0.40 -2.51 -0.37
N ALA A 80 0.78 -1.31 0.08
CA ALA A 80 1.91 -1.11 0.99
C ALA A 80 1.67 -1.83 2.34
N PHE A 81 0.46 -1.72 2.90
CA PHE A 81 0.06 -2.44 4.10
C PHE A 81 0.18 -3.96 3.93
N PHE A 82 -0.32 -4.51 2.82
CA PHE A 82 -0.15 -5.94 2.50
C PHE A 82 1.32 -6.32 2.34
N TYR A 83 2.13 -5.49 1.69
CA TYR A 83 3.56 -5.75 1.54
C TYR A 83 4.27 -5.86 2.89
N LEU A 84 3.94 -4.98 3.84
CA LEU A 84 4.47 -5.03 5.20
C LEU A 84 4.04 -6.31 5.94
N GLY A 85 2.77 -6.70 5.81
CA GLY A 85 2.19 -7.86 6.49
C GLY A 85 2.60 -9.21 5.91
N VAL A 86 2.86 -9.30 4.61
CA VAL A 86 3.32 -10.52 3.95
C VAL A 86 4.74 -10.87 4.40
N GLY A 87 5.05 -12.17 4.49
CA GLY A 87 6.39 -12.68 4.83
C GLY A 87 6.57 -13.08 6.30
N ALA A 88 5.50 -13.07 7.09
CA ALA A 88 5.47 -13.66 8.44
C ALA A 88 5.20 -15.18 8.45
N GLY A 89 4.96 -15.80 7.29
CA GLY A 89 4.76 -17.24 7.12
C GLY A 89 5.74 -17.85 6.12
N ASP A 90 5.45 -19.06 5.62
CA ASP A 90 6.41 -19.85 4.81
C ASP A 90 6.70 -19.27 3.42
N ARG A 91 5.80 -18.44 2.87
CA ARG A 91 5.98 -17.82 1.55
C ARG A 91 6.68 -16.46 1.67
N SER A 92 7.72 -16.25 0.88
CA SER A 92 8.41 -14.95 0.82
C SER A 92 7.50 -13.84 0.26
N ARG A 93 7.80 -12.56 0.59
CA ARG A 93 7.12 -11.39 0.00
C ARG A 93 7.11 -11.44 -1.52
N LYS A 94 8.29 -11.63 -2.11
CA LYS A 94 8.47 -11.74 -3.57
C LYS A 94 7.53 -12.79 -4.16
N ALA A 95 7.53 -14.00 -3.62
CA ALA A 95 6.69 -15.08 -4.14
C ALA A 95 5.18 -14.84 -3.97
N THR A 96 4.78 -14.07 -2.96
CA THR A 96 3.37 -13.74 -2.73
C THR A 96 2.86 -12.70 -3.73
N PHE A 97 3.64 -11.63 -3.97
CA PHE A 97 3.25 -10.58 -4.92
C PHE A 97 3.31 -11.07 -6.36
N LEU A 98 4.33 -11.83 -6.74
CA LEU A 98 4.38 -12.46 -8.07
C LEU A 98 3.17 -13.38 -8.30
N GLU A 99 2.79 -14.18 -7.30
CA GLU A 99 1.60 -15.03 -7.40
C GLU A 99 0.32 -14.20 -7.58
N ALA A 100 0.17 -13.08 -6.87
CA ALA A 100 -0.98 -12.20 -7.03
C ALA A 100 -1.11 -11.68 -8.46
N ILE A 101 0.01 -11.25 -9.07
CA ILE A 101 0.06 -10.82 -10.48
C ILE A 101 -0.28 -11.98 -11.41
N TYR A 102 0.33 -13.15 -11.22
CA TYR A 102 0.05 -14.32 -12.05
C TYR A 102 -1.42 -14.75 -12.01
N ARG A 103 -2.06 -14.68 -10.84
CA ARG A 103 -3.50 -14.97 -10.71
C ARG A 103 -4.35 -13.93 -11.43
N ALA A 104 -4.04 -12.66 -11.28
CA ALA A 104 -4.77 -11.57 -11.93
C ALA A 104 -4.70 -11.68 -13.46
N GLU A 105 -3.50 -11.89 -14.00
CA GLU A 105 -3.28 -12.01 -15.45
C GLU A 105 -3.95 -13.26 -16.03
N ARG A 106 -3.84 -14.42 -15.38
CA ARG A 106 -4.57 -15.63 -15.80
C ARG A 106 -6.07 -15.41 -15.84
N ARG A 107 -6.63 -14.69 -14.84
CA ARG A 107 -8.07 -14.38 -14.82
C ARG A 107 -8.46 -13.40 -15.91
N ARG A 108 -7.58 -12.46 -16.28
CA ARG A 108 -7.83 -11.51 -17.37
C ARG A 108 -7.82 -12.19 -18.74
N ALA A 109 -6.94 -13.17 -18.92
CA ALA A 109 -6.79 -13.92 -20.17
C ALA A 109 -7.68 -15.18 -20.26
N ASP A 110 -8.62 -15.37 -19.33
CA ASP A 110 -9.46 -16.58 -19.22
C ASP A 110 -8.65 -17.90 -19.28
N GLY A 111 -7.46 -17.90 -18.66
CA GLY A 111 -6.58 -19.06 -18.58
C GLY A 111 -5.61 -19.25 -19.75
N GLU A 112 -5.77 -18.56 -20.87
CA GLU A 112 -4.92 -18.72 -22.07
C GLU A 112 -3.84 -17.64 -22.18
N CYS A 113 -2.92 -17.56 -21.22
CA CYS A 113 -1.73 -16.74 -21.39
C CYS A 113 -0.49 -17.27 -20.65
N HIS A 114 0.67 -17.08 -21.28
CA HIS A 114 1.95 -17.16 -20.60
C HIS A 114 2.25 -15.80 -19.97
N VAL A 115 2.28 -15.74 -18.64
CA VAL A 115 2.58 -14.53 -17.89
C VAL A 115 4.02 -14.60 -17.40
N SER A 116 4.80 -13.56 -17.65
CA SER A 116 6.12 -13.37 -17.06
C SER A 116 6.10 -12.08 -16.26
N ALA A 117 6.40 -12.17 -14.97
CA ALA A 117 6.48 -11.03 -14.08
C ALA A 117 7.80 -11.06 -13.31
N THR A 118 8.44 -9.90 -13.21
CA THR A 118 9.67 -9.70 -12.43
C THR A 118 9.33 -8.86 -11.21
N PHE A 119 9.92 -9.23 -10.08
CA PHE A 119 9.78 -8.49 -8.83
C PHE A 119 11.16 -8.29 -8.22
N GLU A 120 11.61 -7.04 -8.27
CA GLU A 120 12.90 -6.57 -7.81
C GLU A 120 12.66 -5.40 -6.86
N VAL A 121 13.37 -5.41 -5.73
CA VAL A 121 13.31 -4.35 -4.73
C VAL A 121 14.74 -4.03 -4.36
N GLU A 122 15.18 -2.86 -4.78
CA GLU A 122 16.46 -2.30 -4.37
C GLU A 122 16.23 -1.34 -3.21
N ARG A 123 17.01 -1.48 -2.14
CA ARG A 123 16.97 -0.58 -1.00
C ARG A 123 18.33 0.06 -0.85
N SER A 124 18.38 1.37 -1.00
CA SER A 124 19.54 2.15 -0.60
C SER A 124 19.42 2.53 0.88
N ALA A 125 20.53 2.47 1.61
CA ALA A 125 20.59 2.97 2.99
C ALA A 125 20.69 4.50 3.05
N ALA A 126 21.03 5.15 1.93
CA ALA A 126 21.08 6.60 1.84
C ALA A 126 19.66 7.18 1.83
N ALA A 127 19.39 8.10 2.75
CA ALA A 127 18.13 8.81 2.80
C ALA A 127 18.01 9.74 1.58
N VAL A 128 17.05 9.45 0.70
CA VAL A 128 16.70 10.32 -0.43
C VAL A 128 16.36 11.72 0.07
N ASP A 129 15.68 11.84 1.21
CA ASP A 129 15.34 13.13 1.83
C ASP A 129 16.58 13.96 2.20
N GLY A 130 17.64 13.29 2.67
CA GLY A 130 18.92 13.95 2.94
C GLY A 130 19.59 14.46 1.67
N ALA A 131 19.49 13.70 0.58
CA ALA A 131 19.97 14.13 -0.73
C ALA A 131 19.17 15.33 -1.26
N LEU A 132 17.83 15.28 -1.16
CA LEU A 132 16.93 16.36 -1.58
C LEU A 132 17.19 17.66 -0.81
N ALA A 133 17.33 17.58 0.51
CA ALA A 133 17.64 18.75 1.34
C ALA A 133 18.97 19.41 0.92
N LYS A 134 20.03 18.61 0.73
CA LYS A 134 21.33 19.11 0.27
C LYS A 134 21.26 19.72 -1.14
N ILE A 135 20.45 19.16 -2.04
CA ILE A 135 20.25 19.71 -3.39
C ILE A 135 19.50 21.05 -3.33
N ALA A 136 18.44 21.13 -2.53
CA ALA A 136 17.65 22.35 -2.34
C ALA A 136 18.49 23.48 -1.71
N ASP A 137 19.36 23.14 -0.76
CA ASP A 137 20.28 24.09 -0.11
C ASP A 137 21.52 24.44 -0.96
N GLY A 138 21.66 23.84 -2.15
CA GLY A 138 22.83 24.04 -3.02
C GLY A 138 24.12 23.43 -2.48
N ALA A 139 24.04 22.58 -1.45
CA ALA A 139 25.15 21.91 -0.79
C ALA A 139 25.63 20.67 -1.59
N TYR A 140 25.82 20.82 -2.89
CA TYR A 140 26.17 19.71 -3.79
C TYR A 140 27.48 19.01 -3.42
N GLN A 141 28.40 19.73 -2.79
CA GLN A 141 29.70 19.20 -2.34
C GLN A 141 29.57 18.21 -1.18
N GLU A 142 28.43 18.20 -0.48
CA GLU A 142 28.15 17.32 0.66
C GLU A 142 27.36 16.06 0.25
N LEU A 143 27.01 15.92 -1.03
CA LEU A 143 26.32 14.76 -1.56
C LEU A 143 27.28 13.59 -1.72
N SER A 144 26.97 12.49 -1.04
CA SER A 144 27.64 11.21 -1.26
C SER A 144 27.19 10.56 -2.57
N ALA A 145 28.02 9.65 -3.10
CA ALA A 145 27.67 8.86 -4.28
C ALA A 145 26.48 7.90 -4.05
N GLU A 146 26.16 7.57 -2.80
CA GLU A 146 24.96 6.79 -2.46
C GLU A 146 23.71 7.67 -2.44
N GLU A 147 23.80 8.90 -1.90
CA GLU A 147 22.73 9.90 -1.95
C GLU A 147 22.40 10.32 -3.39
N LEU A 148 23.42 10.52 -4.23
CA LEU A 148 23.24 10.81 -5.66
C LEU A 148 22.56 9.65 -6.42
N ARG A 149 22.93 8.40 -6.12
CA ARG A 149 22.28 7.24 -6.73
C ARG A 149 20.84 7.07 -6.25
N ALA A 150 20.60 7.29 -4.96
CA ALA A 150 19.26 7.26 -4.39
C ALA A 150 18.36 8.35 -4.99
N PHE A 151 18.89 9.57 -5.14
CA PHE A 151 18.20 10.68 -5.81
C PHE A 151 17.95 10.40 -7.30
N ALA A 152 18.94 9.91 -8.04
CA ALA A 152 18.77 9.57 -9.46
C ALA A 152 17.71 8.47 -9.67
N HIS A 153 17.69 7.46 -8.80
CA HIS A 153 16.65 6.43 -8.81
C HIS A 153 15.28 7.04 -8.49
N TYR A 154 15.20 7.88 -7.46
CA TYR A 154 13.98 8.60 -7.07
C TYR A 154 13.40 9.47 -8.21
N CYS A 155 14.23 10.21 -8.94
CA CYS A 155 13.81 11.01 -10.09
C CYS A 155 13.39 10.16 -11.31
N GLY A 156 13.97 8.97 -11.47
CA GLY A 156 13.63 8.06 -12.57
C GLY A 156 12.25 7.41 -12.40
N GLU A 157 11.83 7.15 -11.17
CA GLU A 157 10.55 6.48 -10.88
C GLU A 157 9.35 7.44 -10.77
N ARG A 158 9.59 8.72 -10.50
CA ARG A 158 8.55 9.75 -10.44
C ARG A 158 8.80 10.79 -11.53
N GLY A 159 8.07 10.68 -12.64
CA GLY A 159 8.20 11.57 -13.81
C GLY A 159 8.04 13.08 -13.55
N ASP A 160 7.49 13.48 -12.38
CA ASP A 160 7.15 14.87 -12.05
C ASP A 160 8.03 15.54 -10.98
N VAL A 161 9.13 14.92 -10.52
CA VAL A 161 9.95 15.47 -9.40
C VAL A 161 10.65 16.79 -9.72
N LEU A 162 10.87 17.09 -11.00
CA LEU A 162 11.59 18.31 -11.42
C LEU A 162 10.75 19.59 -11.25
N ASP A 163 9.44 19.48 -11.12
CA ASP A 163 8.57 20.65 -10.92
C ASP A 163 8.55 21.12 -9.45
N ASP A 164 8.87 20.25 -8.49
CA ASP A 164 8.97 20.58 -7.06
C ASP A 164 10.31 21.25 -6.66
N LEU A 165 11.28 21.29 -7.59
CA LEU A 165 12.62 21.87 -7.37
C LEU A 165 12.78 23.29 -7.94
N ARG A 166 11.67 23.93 -8.38
CA ARG A 166 11.62 25.32 -8.87
C ARG A 166 11.12 26.27 -7.79
#